data_AF-A0A519QBY8-F1
#
_entry.id   AF-A0A519QBY8-F1
#
_cell.length_a   1.000
_cell.length_b   1.000
_cell.length_c   1.000
_cell.angle_alpha   90.00
_cell.angle_beta   90.00
_cell.angle_gamma   90.00
#
_symmetry.space_group_name_H-M   'P 1'
#
loop_
_entity.id
_entity.type
_entity.pdbx_description
1 polymer ?
#
loop_
_entity_poly.entity_id
_entity_poly.type
_entity_poly.pdbx_seq_one_letter_code
_entity_poly.pdbx_strand_id
1 'polypeptide(L)'
;MAFRGGINSLTLQGVTGWAWDDERPGVPVTLLVSVDGALVGRVLANRLRQDLVKLEFGDGRHAFDLPFAPTLAPDREYVVEVLRESDGLPLKNSPMTLRPTADFDEARQRLLTEVLGAPTDEEAVRDRLVFLEREATRLRRLYANIRDDVWASEAERRLSRADPEAMAGVAAPQPSADARRRALVIDKRPPQPERDGGSNALLSHIGSLKRLGYDVTFAPLTLSGDMTHLEAGGVRTCSAPMYPTVEDVLLAHRNRFDVVYLHRLDAASRYTALVRHHQPRARIVYSVADLAFLRMKRQAEIEQLPELEARAGRIRINELSACWAADSVITHSPAEAEVLRTNMRPGKVHVVPPAVAAAPTQKPFAERSGVAFIGSYGHQPNVDAAHLIARSLAPALRAEAPEIRIFLVGSDMPDIVARLEQDNLSPIGHVPELSGVFERVRLTVAPLAYGAGIKIKVLDSLSEGVPCVCTPMAAEGLDLPPVLWRHTVGEIDDLPRLIRALHDDEALNHACAEAGVAFIETLCGRDAVDALMRKALAG
;
A
#
# COMPACT_ATOMS: atom_id res chain seq x y z
N MET A 1 33.67 19.96 35.17
CA MET A 1 32.35 19.30 35.17
C MET A 1 32.53 17.97 34.50
N ALA A 2 32.41 16.85 35.24
CA ALA A 2 32.66 15.51 34.72
C ALA A 2 31.60 15.03 33.72
N PHE A 3 30.39 15.60 33.72
CA PHE A 3 29.30 15.12 32.86
C PHE A 3 28.91 16.13 31.79
N ARG A 4 28.67 15.63 30.57
CA ARG A 4 28.14 16.39 29.42
C ARG A 4 26.92 15.68 28.86
N GLY A 5 25.97 16.44 28.34
CA GLY A 5 24.74 15.86 27.81
C GLY A 5 23.57 16.80 27.92
N GLY A 6 22.46 16.43 27.29
CA GLY A 6 21.22 17.19 27.34
C GLY A 6 20.09 16.51 26.60
N ILE A 7 18.88 17.03 26.83
CA ILE A 7 17.68 16.60 26.11
C ILE A 7 17.71 17.19 24.70
N ASN A 8 17.49 16.35 23.69
CA ASN A 8 17.45 16.74 22.27
C ASN A 8 16.02 16.92 21.76
N SER A 9 15.10 16.05 22.18
CA SER A 9 13.70 16.12 21.79
C SER A 9 12.82 15.59 22.90
N LEU A 10 11.71 16.29 23.13
CA LEU A 10 10.64 15.86 24.01
C LEU A 10 9.33 15.95 23.22
N THR A 11 8.58 14.85 23.20
CA THR A 11 7.29 14.72 22.52
C THR A 11 6.30 14.01 23.43
N LEU A 12 5.02 13.99 23.06
CA LEU A 12 4.01 13.19 23.77
C LEU A 12 4.34 11.68 23.80
N GLN A 13 5.18 11.20 22.88
CA GLN A 13 5.56 9.80 22.75
C GLN A 13 6.82 9.42 23.55
N GLY A 14 7.61 10.39 24.00
CA GLY A 14 8.85 10.09 24.71
C GLY A 14 9.85 11.23 24.72
N VAL A 15 10.98 10.96 25.36
CA VAL A 15 12.12 11.87 25.51
C VAL A 15 13.39 11.24 24.98
N THR A 16 14.17 12.00 24.23
CA THR A 16 15.46 11.58 23.67
C THR A 16 16.55 12.58 23.98
N GLY A 17 17.77 12.09 24.12
CA GLY A 17 18.93 12.92 24.44
C GLY A 17 20.22 12.14 24.44
N TRP A 18 21.24 12.70 25.07
CA TRP A 18 22.52 12.03 25.29
C TRP A 18 23.15 12.46 26.61
N ALA A 19 23.98 11.59 27.18
CA ALA A 19 24.71 11.83 28.42
C ALA A 19 26.04 11.06 28.43
N TRP A 20 27.11 11.75 28.82
CA TRP A 20 28.50 11.30 28.78
C TRP A 20 29.21 11.69 30.08
N ASP A 21 30.09 10.81 30.55
CA ASP A 21 30.93 11.00 31.72
C ASP A 21 32.40 11.09 31.27
N ASP A 22 33.00 12.29 31.32
CA ASP A 22 34.40 12.57 30.99
C ASP A 22 35.37 11.76 31.87
N GLU A 23 34.97 11.36 33.08
CA GLU A 23 35.82 10.56 33.98
C GLU A 23 35.72 9.06 33.70
N ARG A 24 34.64 8.61 33.04
CA ARG A 24 34.42 7.21 32.67
C ARG A 24 33.93 7.10 31.22
N PRO A 25 34.81 7.37 30.24
CA PRO A 25 34.46 7.43 28.83
C PRO A 25 33.94 6.10 28.23
N GLY A 26 34.16 4.97 28.90
CA GLY A 26 33.64 3.66 28.46
C GLY A 26 32.31 3.26 29.09
N VAL A 27 31.74 4.07 29.99
CA VAL A 27 30.59 3.67 30.82
C VAL A 27 29.37 4.51 30.46
N PRO A 28 28.28 3.90 29.95
CA PRO A 28 27.02 4.59 29.70
C PRO A 28 26.43 5.20 30.98
N VAL A 29 25.89 6.41 30.87
CA VAL A 29 25.26 7.12 32.00
C VAL A 29 23.81 6.64 32.17
N THR A 30 23.42 6.31 33.41
CA THR A 30 22.02 6.00 33.73
C THR A 30 21.24 7.25 34.11
N LEU A 31 20.02 7.35 33.60
CA LEU A 31 19.12 8.49 33.77
C LEU A 31 17.78 8.04 34.34
N LEU A 32 17.20 8.89 35.18
CA LEU A 32 15.85 8.78 35.72
C LEU A 32 14.99 9.85 35.06
N VAL A 33 13.85 9.45 34.52
CA VAL A 33 12.89 10.35 33.87
C VAL A 33 11.62 10.40 34.70
N SER A 34 11.19 11.60 35.07
CA SER A 34 9.92 11.86 35.75
C SER A 34 9.02 12.78 34.92
N VAL A 35 7.71 12.58 35.04
CA VAL A 35 6.66 13.42 34.46
C VAL A 35 5.78 13.90 35.60
N ASP A 36 5.64 15.22 35.75
CA ASP A 36 4.92 15.88 36.85
C ASP A 36 5.34 15.38 38.24
N GLY A 37 6.65 15.12 38.40
CA GLY A 37 7.25 14.59 39.63
C GLY A 37 7.10 13.08 39.84
N ALA A 38 6.34 12.36 39.01
CA ALA A 38 6.24 10.90 39.07
C ALA A 38 7.31 10.24 38.20
N LEU A 39 8.10 9.32 38.76
CA LEU A 39 9.11 8.58 37.99
C LEU A 39 8.43 7.68 36.94
N VAL A 40 8.68 7.96 35.66
CA VAL A 40 8.11 7.21 34.53
C VAL A 40 9.05 6.17 33.95
N GLY A 41 10.36 6.30 34.20
CA GLY A 41 11.30 5.28 33.74
C GLY A 41 12.75 5.57 34.08
N ARG A 42 13.56 4.51 33.96
CA ARG A 42 15.01 4.52 34.09
C ARG A 42 15.61 4.08 32.75
N VAL A 43 16.52 4.87 32.19
CA VAL A 43 17.11 4.62 30.86
C VAL A 43 18.63 4.72 30.90
N LEU A 44 19.29 3.80 30.18
CA LEU A 44 20.74 3.80 30.01
C LEU A 44 21.09 4.50 28.68
N ALA A 45 21.98 5.48 28.73
CA ALA A 45 22.44 6.20 27.53
C ALA A 45 23.49 5.39 26.77
N ASN A 46 23.10 4.28 26.12
CA ASN A 46 23.99 3.33 25.43
C ASN A 46 23.75 3.21 23.92
N ARG A 47 22.91 4.07 23.33
CA ARG A 47 22.57 4.01 21.91
C ARG A 47 23.61 4.77 21.08
N LEU A 48 23.95 4.21 19.92
CA LEU A 48 24.95 4.76 19.01
C LEU A 48 24.42 6.00 18.29
N ARG A 49 25.23 7.06 18.25
CA ARG A 49 25.01 8.27 17.44
C ARG A 49 26.28 8.66 16.69
N GLN A 50 26.20 8.69 15.36
CA GLN A 50 27.35 8.95 14.49
C GLN A 50 27.94 10.36 14.67
N ASP A 51 27.13 11.34 15.06
CA ASP A 51 27.62 12.69 15.37
C ASP A 51 28.43 12.75 16.66
N LEU A 52 28.13 11.91 17.66
CA LEU A 52 28.93 11.79 18.87
C LEU A 52 30.30 11.13 18.61
N VAL A 53 30.35 10.18 17.66
CA VAL A 53 31.62 9.60 17.17
C VAL A 53 32.49 10.69 16.53
N LYS A 54 31.91 11.52 15.66
CA LYS A 54 32.63 12.63 14.98
C LYS A 54 33.13 13.71 15.94
N LEU A 55 32.46 13.88 17.08
CA LEU A 55 32.82 14.83 18.14
C LEU A 55 33.74 14.21 19.21
N GLU A 56 34.26 13.01 18.96
CA GLU A 56 35.21 12.29 19.84
C GLU A 56 34.66 11.98 21.26
N PHE A 57 33.33 11.85 21.39
CA PHE A 57 32.70 11.35 22.62
C PHE A 57 32.70 9.82 22.64
N GLY A 58 33.84 9.23 23.00
CA GLY A 58 33.99 7.79 23.21
C GLY A 58 33.75 6.95 21.96
N ASP A 59 32.98 5.88 22.11
CA ASP A 59 32.54 5.00 21.02
C ASP A 59 31.24 5.50 20.34
N GLY A 60 30.76 6.68 20.73
CA GLY A 60 29.52 7.28 20.27
C GLY A 60 28.25 6.65 20.83
N ARG A 61 28.33 5.70 21.77
CA ARG A 61 27.18 5.02 22.38
C ARG A 61 26.71 5.72 23.65
N HIS A 62 26.34 6.98 23.52
CA HIS A 62 25.98 7.85 24.66
C HIS A 62 24.59 8.48 24.54
N ALA A 63 23.77 7.96 23.62
CA ALA A 63 22.41 8.44 23.42
C ALA A 63 21.38 7.61 24.19
N PHE A 64 20.29 8.25 24.59
CA PHE A 64 19.14 7.59 25.20
C PHE A 64 17.84 7.97 24.46
N ASP A 65 16.87 7.08 24.58
CA ASP A 65 15.52 7.23 24.05
C ASP A 65 14.59 6.45 24.97
N LEU A 66 13.71 7.18 25.66
CA LEU A 66 12.72 6.60 26.56
C LEU A 66 11.31 6.94 26.03
N PRO A 67 10.58 5.94 25.51
CA PRO A 67 9.18 6.12 25.13
C PRO A 67 8.29 6.21 26.38
N PHE A 68 7.24 7.03 26.31
CA PHE A 68 6.19 7.08 27.32
C PHE A 68 5.12 6.02 27.03
N ALA A 69 4.84 5.18 28.04
CA ALA A 69 3.83 4.13 27.97
C ALA A 69 2.91 4.21 29.20
N PRO A 70 1.66 4.68 29.05
CA PRO A 70 1.02 5.15 27.81
C PRO A 70 1.60 6.49 27.30
N THR A 71 1.35 6.78 26.02
CA THR A 71 1.65 8.09 25.41
C THR A 71 0.91 9.20 26.18
N LEU A 72 1.57 10.35 26.38
CA LEU A 72 0.98 11.48 27.07
C LEU A 72 -0.16 12.10 26.24
N ALA A 73 -1.23 12.51 26.91
CA ALA A 73 -2.40 13.10 26.24
C ALA A 73 -2.08 14.52 25.72
N PRO A 74 -2.54 14.92 24.52
CA PRO A 74 -2.16 16.19 23.89
C PRO A 74 -2.86 17.44 24.46
N ASP A 75 -3.78 17.27 25.41
CA ASP A 75 -4.76 18.25 25.88
C ASP A 75 -4.34 18.99 27.16
N ARG A 76 -3.23 18.59 27.79
CA ARG A 76 -2.71 19.23 28.99
C ARG A 76 -1.21 19.46 28.95
N GLU A 77 -0.74 20.31 29.86
CA GLU A 77 0.67 20.59 30.05
C GLU A 77 1.34 19.50 30.92
N TYR A 78 2.58 19.15 30.59
CA TYR A 78 3.42 18.25 31.41
C TYR A 78 4.78 18.86 31.68
N VAL A 79 5.32 18.63 32.87
CA VAL A 79 6.71 18.92 33.21
C VAL A 79 7.51 17.63 33.23
N VAL A 80 8.53 17.53 32.37
CA VAL A 80 9.38 16.35 32.25
C VAL A 80 10.78 16.66 32.75
N GLU A 81 11.24 15.87 33.71
CA GLU A 81 12.57 15.97 34.31
C GLU A 81 13.40 14.75 33.95
N VAL A 82 14.67 14.98 33.60
CA VAL A 82 15.67 13.94 33.35
C VAL A 82 16.86 14.18 34.25
N LEU A 83 17.01 13.30 35.24
CA LEU A 83 18.05 13.37 36.28
C LEU A 83 19.08 12.27 36.05
N ARG A 84 20.34 12.55 36.38
CA ARG A 84 21.38 11.50 36.44
C ARG A 84 21.17 10.67 37.68
N GLU A 85 21.17 9.35 37.54
CA GLU A 85 20.98 8.44 38.66
C GLU A 85 22.12 8.53 39.69
N SER A 86 23.35 8.82 39.24
CA SER A 86 24.54 8.80 40.08
C SER A 86 24.60 9.90 41.14
N ASP A 87 24.04 11.07 40.85
CA ASP A 87 24.15 12.26 41.71
C ASP A 87 22.85 13.06 41.82
N GLY A 88 21.77 12.63 41.16
CA GLY A 88 20.47 13.29 41.19
C GLY A 88 20.43 14.64 40.46
N LEU A 89 21.50 15.04 39.78
CA LEU A 89 21.55 16.34 39.11
C LEU A 89 20.84 16.28 37.74
N PRO A 90 20.12 17.34 37.35
CA PRO A 90 19.41 17.38 36.07
C PRO A 90 20.38 17.42 34.88
N LEU A 91 19.97 16.79 33.77
CA LEU A 91 20.62 17.01 32.48
C LEU A 91 20.38 18.43 31.97
N LYS A 92 21.24 18.89 31.07
CA LYS A 92 21.04 20.17 30.38
C LYS A 92 19.69 20.16 29.67
N ASN A 93 18.97 21.28 29.79
CA ASN A 93 17.59 21.48 29.33
C ASN A 93 16.51 20.77 30.17
N SER A 94 16.83 20.16 31.31
CA SER A 94 15.83 19.63 32.26
C SER A 94 15.62 20.61 33.43
N PRO A 95 14.37 20.84 33.91
CA PRO A 95 13.08 20.33 33.38
C PRO A 95 12.70 20.95 32.02
N MET A 96 11.89 20.21 31.26
CA MET A 96 11.22 20.70 30.04
C MET A 96 9.70 20.65 30.20
N THR A 97 9.01 21.62 29.60
CA THR A 97 7.55 21.66 29.60
C THR A 97 7.00 21.29 28.22
N LEU A 98 6.14 20.27 28.16
CA LEU A 98 5.30 19.95 27.00
C LEU A 98 4.00 20.74 27.10
N ARG A 99 3.78 21.66 26.16
CA ARG A 99 2.54 22.45 26.10
C ARG A 99 1.41 21.67 25.41
N PRO A 100 0.15 21.91 25.80
CA PRO A 100 -1.00 21.34 25.10
C PRO A 100 -1.08 21.82 23.65
N THR A 101 -1.66 20.98 22.80
CA THR A 101 -1.81 21.28 21.37
C THR A 101 -2.96 22.28 21.18
N ALA A 102 -2.69 23.42 20.53
CA ALA A 102 -3.68 24.47 20.29
C ALA A 102 -4.91 24.00 19.50
N ASP A 103 -4.79 22.90 18.76
CA ASP A 103 -5.89 22.28 18.02
C ASP A 103 -6.98 21.65 18.90
N PHE A 104 -6.74 21.47 20.20
CA PHE A 104 -7.72 21.00 21.19
C PHE A 104 -8.11 22.14 22.14
N ASP A 105 -8.50 23.30 21.60
CA ASP A 105 -9.08 24.38 22.41
C ASP A 105 -10.37 23.94 23.13
N GLU A 106 -10.83 24.75 24.09
CA GLU A 106 -12.03 24.43 24.88
C GLU A 106 -13.27 24.18 24.02
N ALA A 107 -13.39 24.86 22.87
CA ALA A 107 -14.55 24.73 21.99
C ALA A 107 -14.58 23.36 21.31
N ARG A 108 -13.43 22.89 20.81
CA ARG A 108 -13.30 21.56 20.21
C ARG A 108 -13.36 20.45 21.25
N GLN A 109 -12.85 20.68 22.47
CA GLN A 109 -13.00 19.76 23.59
C GLN A 109 -14.47 19.56 24.00
N ARG A 110 -15.27 20.64 24.03
CA ARG A 110 -16.72 20.55 24.27
C ARG A 110 -17.41 19.75 23.18
N LEU A 111 -17.09 19.99 21.91
CA LEU A 111 -17.65 19.22 20.79
C LEU A 111 -17.32 17.72 20.89
N LEU A 112 -16.07 17.37 21.22
CA LEU A 112 -15.66 15.98 21.47
C LEU A 112 -16.42 15.37 22.66
N THR A 113 -16.62 16.15 23.72
CA THR A 113 -17.36 15.71 24.92
C THR A 113 -18.85 15.51 24.61
N GLU A 114 -19.45 16.34 23.76
CA GLU A 114 -20.83 16.15 23.29
C GLU A 114 -20.97 14.88 22.46
N VAL A 115 -20.01 14.61 21.57
CA VAL A 115 -19.96 13.37 20.78
C VAL A 115 -19.76 12.14 21.68
N LEU A 116 -18.92 12.26 22.71
CA LEU A 116 -18.59 11.19 23.66
C LEU A 116 -19.54 11.10 24.88
N GLY A 117 -20.52 11.99 24.99
CA GLY A 117 -21.41 12.08 26.14
C GLY A 117 -22.24 10.81 26.36
N ALA A 118 -22.83 10.64 27.55
CA ALA A 118 -23.56 9.43 27.94
C ALA A 118 -24.68 9.08 26.93
N PRO A 119 -24.52 8.02 26.12
CA PRO A 119 -25.53 7.60 25.16
C PRO A 119 -26.74 6.97 25.88
N THR A 120 -27.91 7.10 25.27
CA THR A 120 -29.18 6.65 25.85
C THR A 120 -29.44 5.14 25.68
N ASP A 121 -28.77 4.50 24.72
CA ASP A 121 -28.92 3.08 24.37
C ASP A 121 -27.70 2.54 23.57
N GLU A 122 -27.65 1.23 23.34
CA GLU A 122 -26.54 0.51 22.68
C GLU A 122 -26.40 0.87 21.19
N GLU A 123 -27.48 1.23 20.51
CA GLU A 123 -27.47 1.62 19.10
C GLU A 123 -26.82 3.00 18.93
N ALA A 124 -27.16 3.95 19.79
CA ALA A 124 -26.53 5.26 19.85
C ALA A 124 -25.03 5.18 20.19
N VAL A 125 -24.61 4.23 21.05
CA VAL A 125 -23.17 3.96 21.30
C VAL A 125 -22.50 3.51 19.99
N ARG A 126 -23.11 2.56 19.29
CA ARG A 126 -22.56 1.97 18.06
C ARG A 126 -22.40 3.01 16.95
N ASP A 127 -23.40 3.85 16.72
CA ASP A 127 -23.35 4.88 15.69
C ASP A 127 -22.27 5.93 15.96
N ARG A 128 -22.10 6.32 17.23
CA ARG A 128 -21.04 7.24 17.64
C ARG A 128 -19.66 6.63 17.49
N LEU A 129 -19.50 5.34 17.82
CA LEU A 129 -18.24 4.61 17.60
C LEU A 129 -17.90 4.55 16.11
N VAL A 130 -18.86 4.23 15.25
CA VAL A 130 -18.68 4.20 13.78
C VAL A 130 -18.28 5.59 13.27
N PHE A 131 -18.93 6.65 13.74
CA PHE A 131 -18.59 8.02 13.37
C PHE A 131 -17.16 8.39 13.77
N LEU A 132 -16.78 8.16 15.04
CA LEU A 132 -15.45 8.47 15.56
C LEU A 132 -14.37 7.67 14.85
N GLU A 133 -14.65 6.41 14.51
CA GLU A 133 -13.74 5.54 13.78
C GLU A 133 -13.55 5.97 12.33
N ARG A 134 -14.61 6.46 11.67
CA ARG A 134 -14.53 7.07 10.34
C ARG A 134 -13.64 8.31 10.37
N GLU A 135 -13.84 9.20 11.33
CA GLU A 135 -12.99 10.40 11.46
C GLU A 135 -11.56 10.06 11.86
N ALA A 136 -11.35 9.05 12.71
CA ALA A 136 -10.01 8.55 13.03
C ALA A 136 -9.30 7.96 11.80
N THR A 137 -10.02 7.20 10.97
CA THR A 137 -9.50 6.65 9.71
C THR A 137 -9.18 7.76 8.71
N ARG A 138 -10.03 8.78 8.62
CA ARG A 138 -9.78 9.99 7.82
C ARG A 138 -8.53 10.73 8.29
N LEU A 139 -8.37 10.93 9.60
CA LEU A 139 -7.18 11.55 10.19
C LEU A 139 -5.93 10.70 9.98
N ARG A 140 -5.99 9.37 10.08
CA ARG A 140 -4.87 8.47 9.75
C ARG A 140 -4.45 8.59 8.29
N ARG A 141 -5.40 8.70 7.36
CA ARG A 141 -5.12 8.93 5.94
C ARG A 141 -4.51 10.31 5.68
N LEU A 142 -5.05 11.36 6.31
CA LEU A 142 -4.47 12.71 6.23
C LEU A 142 -3.07 12.74 6.83
N TYR A 143 -2.86 12.10 7.99
CA TYR A 143 -1.56 11.94 8.62
C TYR A 143 -0.59 11.16 7.73
N ALA A 144 -1.02 10.08 7.08
CA ALA A 144 -0.19 9.38 6.12
C ALA A 144 0.21 10.26 4.92
N ASN A 145 -0.70 11.09 4.40
CA ASN A 145 -0.39 12.04 3.33
C ASN A 145 0.58 13.14 3.79
N ILE A 146 0.36 13.70 4.98
CA ILE A 146 1.26 14.70 5.57
C ILE A 146 2.62 14.07 5.90
N ARG A 147 2.65 12.82 6.36
CA ARG A 147 3.90 12.09 6.63
C ARG A 147 4.65 11.80 5.34
N ASP A 148 3.95 11.49 4.24
CA ASP A 148 4.54 11.38 2.90
C ASP A 148 5.17 12.73 2.45
N ASP A 149 4.56 13.88 2.79
CA ASP A 149 5.14 15.23 2.55
C ASP A 149 6.34 15.53 3.48
N VAL A 150 6.28 15.15 4.75
CA VAL A 150 7.39 15.29 5.71
C VAL A 150 8.56 14.40 5.33
N TRP A 151 8.31 13.23 4.74
CA TRP A 151 9.37 12.36 4.21
C TRP A 151 10.05 12.91 2.96
N ALA A 152 9.36 13.68 2.13
CA ALA A 152 10.00 14.51 1.11
C ALA A 152 10.98 15.50 1.75
N SER A 153 10.59 16.15 2.86
CA SER A 153 11.49 17.04 3.62
C SER A 153 12.61 16.31 4.40
N GLU A 154 12.40 15.08 4.84
CA GLU A 154 13.41 14.23 5.50
C GLU A 154 14.44 13.72 4.47
N ALA A 155 14.00 13.41 3.24
CA ALA A 155 14.87 13.10 2.11
C ALA A 155 15.74 14.31 1.72
N GLU A 156 15.18 15.53 1.68
CA GLU A 156 15.94 16.79 1.52
C GLU A 156 16.97 17.01 2.64
N ARG A 157 16.64 16.64 3.90
CA ARG A 157 17.59 16.71 5.03
C ARG A 157 18.67 15.63 5.01
N ARG A 158 18.41 14.49 4.37
CA ARG A 158 19.41 13.43 4.14
C ARG A 158 20.35 13.80 2.98
N LEU A 159 19.82 14.45 1.94
CA LEU A 159 20.57 15.02 0.83
C LEU A 159 21.57 16.09 1.29
N SER A 160 21.19 16.95 2.25
CA SER A 160 22.11 17.96 2.82
C SER A 160 23.20 17.40 3.75
N ARG A 161 23.12 16.12 4.11
CA ARG A 161 24.11 15.40 4.92
C ARG A 161 24.97 14.42 4.12
N ALA A 162 24.67 14.21 2.84
CA ALA A 162 25.49 13.39 1.95
C ALA A 162 26.75 14.18 1.56
N ASP A 163 27.92 13.55 1.73
CA ASP A 163 29.22 14.14 1.43
C ASP A 163 29.38 14.30 -0.09
N PRO A 164 29.51 15.52 -0.64
CA PRO A 164 29.60 15.75 -2.09
C PRO A 164 30.80 15.02 -2.73
N GLU A 165 31.88 14.79 -1.97
CA GLU A 165 33.08 14.11 -2.44
C GLU A 165 32.89 12.58 -2.55
N ALA A 166 32.02 11.99 -1.73
CA ALA A 166 31.69 10.56 -1.82
C ALA A 166 30.81 10.22 -3.04
N MET A 167 30.06 11.20 -3.56
CA MET A 167 29.24 11.05 -4.77
C MET A 167 30.03 11.30 -6.07
N ALA A 168 31.15 12.01 -6.01
CA ALA A 168 31.97 12.38 -7.17
C ALA A 168 32.84 11.23 -7.72
N GLY A 169 33.07 10.16 -6.94
CA GLY A 169 34.04 9.10 -7.26
C GLY A 169 33.49 7.81 -7.86
N VAL A 170 32.17 7.62 -7.94
CA VAL A 170 31.58 6.37 -8.46
C VAL A 170 31.08 6.61 -9.88
N ALA A 171 31.92 6.27 -10.86
CA ALA A 171 31.52 6.33 -12.26
C ALA A 171 30.27 5.46 -12.49
N ALA A 172 29.24 6.06 -13.08
CA ALA A 172 28.07 5.32 -13.53
C ALA A 172 28.51 4.15 -14.43
N PRO A 173 27.97 2.92 -14.24
CA PRO A 173 28.33 1.80 -15.08
C PRO A 173 28.12 2.17 -16.54
N GLN A 174 29.19 2.03 -17.34
CA GLN A 174 29.13 2.31 -18.77
C GLN A 174 28.11 1.38 -19.43
N PRO A 175 27.27 1.89 -20.35
CA PRO A 175 26.33 1.03 -21.08
C PRO A 175 27.12 -0.05 -21.83
N SER A 176 26.66 -1.31 -21.76
CA SER A 176 27.26 -2.36 -22.59
C SER A 176 27.12 -1.98 -24.05
N ALA A 177 28.18 -2.20 -24.83
CA ALA A 177 28.23 -1.96 -26.28
C ALA A 177 27.22 -2.78 -27.11
N ASP A 178 26.42 -3.62 -26.46
CA ASP A 178 25.42 -4.48 -27.07
C ASP A 178 24.08 -3.72 -27.20
N ALA A 179 23.57 -3.59 -28.42
CA ALA A 179 22.41 -2.77 -28.78
C ALA A 179 21.08 -3.33 -28.22
N ARG A 180 20.92 -3.32 -26.89
CA ARG A 180 19.66 -3.59 -26.20
C ARG A 180 18.89 -2.28 -26.02
N ARG A 181 17.62 -2.26 -26.43
CA ARG A 181 16.71 -1.14 -26.14
C ARG A 181 16.57 -1.02 -24.62
N ARG A 182 16.51 0.19 -24.08
CA ARG A 182 16.45 0.43 -22.63
C ARG A 182 15.07 0.93 -22.21
N ALA A 183 14.55 0.35 -21.13
CA ALA A 183 13.29 0.78 -20.53
C ALA A 183 13.53 1.25 -19.09
N LEU A 184 13.00 2.41 -18.73
CA LEU A 184 12.91 2.87 -17.34
C LEU A 184 11.49 2.62 -16.84
N VAL A 185 11.35 1.98 -15.69
CA VAL A 185 10.07 1.74 -15.01
C VAL A 185 10.05 2.52 -13.71
N ILE A 186 9.01 3.31 -13.51
CA ILE A 186 8.86 4.19 -12.34
C ILE A 186 7.54 3.88 -11.64
N ASP A 187 7.59 3.59 -10.34
CA ASP A 187 6.42 3.38 -9.48
C ASP A 187 6.65 4.00 -8.09
N LYS A 188 5.58 4.16 -7.31
CA LYS A 188 5.66 4.77 -5.97
C LYS A 188 6.65 4.03 -5.07
N ARG A 189 6.65 2.70 -5.07
CA ARG A 189 7.46 1.82 -4.21
C ARG A 189 7.94 0.60 -5.00
N PRO A 190 8.99 -0.11 -4.55
CA PRO A 190 9.29 -1.44 -5.09
C PRO A 190 8.06 -2.36 -4.99
N PRO A 191 7.77 -3.15 -6.05
CA PRO A 191 6.62 -4.05 -6.07
C PRO A 191 6.72 -5.10 -4.97
N GLN A 192 5.59 -5.38 -4.32
CA GLN A 192 5.44 -6.36 -3.24
C GLN A 192 4.37 -7.37 -3.65
N PRO A 193 4.73 -8.42 -4.43
CA PRO A 193 3.78 -9.35 -5.03
C PRO A 193 2.87 -10.05 -4.00
N GLU A 194 3.34 -10.23 -2.78
CA GLU A 194 2.63 -10.83 -1.65
C GLU A 194 1.58 -9.89 -0.99
N ARG A 195 1.53 -8.61 -1.40
CA ARG A 195 0.67 -7.60 -0.76
C ARG A 195 -0.44 -7.07 -1.64
N ASP A 196 -0.18 -6.79 -2.92
CA ASP A 196 -1.20 -6.17 -3.78
C ASP A 196 -1.15 -6.63 -5.25
N GLY A 197 -2.33 -6.73 -5.85
CA GLY A 197 -2.46 -7.14 -7.25
C GLY A 197 -1.84 -6.17 -8.26
N GLY A 198 -1.69 -4.88 -7.89
CA GLY A 198 -1.02 -3.92 -8.75
C GLY A 198 0.49 -4.19 -8.84
N SER A 199 1.12 -4.67 -7.76
CA SER A 199 2.51 -5.12 -7.78
C SER A 199 2.70 -6.33 -8.70
N ASN A 200 1.77 -7.28 -8.67
CA ASN A 200 1.76 -8.42 -9.61
C ASN A 200 1.60 -7.97 -11.07
N ALA A 201 0.72 -7.01 -11.34
CA ALA A 201 0.55 -6.46 -12.68
C ALA A 201 1.81 -5.74 -13.20
N LEU A 202 2.46 -4.96 -12.34
CA LEU A 202 3.74 -4.31 -12.66
C LEU A 202 4.84 -5.32 -12.97
N LEU A 203 5.01 -6.35 -12.13
CA LEU A 203 6.01 -7.41 -12.34
C LEU A 203 5.76 -8.18 -13.64
N SER A 204 4.49 -8.48 -13.95
CA SER A 204 4.11 -9.06 -15.23
C SER A 204 4.58 -8.20 -16.42
N HIS A 205 4.32 -6.90 -16.37
CA HIS A 205 4.69 -5.97 -17.46
C HIS A 205 6.21 -5.77 -17.55
N ILE A 206 6.92 -5.74 -16.42
CA ILE A 206 8.39 -5.78 -16.38
C ILE A 206 8.91 -7.05 -17.07
N GLY A 207 8.33 -8.21 -16.77
CA GLY A 207 8.66 -9.47 -17.42
C GLY A 207 8.41 -9.43 -18.93
N SER A 208 7.31 -8.82 -19.37
CA SER A 208 6.98 -8.63 -20.79
C SER A 208 7.99 -7.72 -21.49
N LEU A 209 8.35 -6.58 -20.90
CA LEU A 209 9.40 -5.69 -21.42
C LEU A 209 10.71 -6.44 -21.65
N LYS A 210 11.14 -7.27 -20.69
CA LYS A 210 12.35 -8.09 -20.83
C LYS A 210 12.25 -9.11 -21.97
N ARG A 211 11.12 -9.82 -22.10
CA ARG A 211 10.90 -10.78 -23.20
C ARG A 211 10.84 -10.10 -24.57
N LEU A 212 10.42 -8.83 -24.60
CA LEU A 212 10.46 -7.99 -25.79
C LEU A 212 11.85 -7.40 -26.09
N GLY A 213 12.88 -7.78 -25.33
CA GLY A 213 14.28 -7.41 -25.56
C GLY A 213 14.72 -6.10 -24.91
N TYR A 214 13.94 -5.55 -23.97
CA TYR A 214 14.34 -4.37 -23.23
C TYR A 214 15.23 -4.72 -22.04
N ASP A 215 16.26 -3.91 -21.87
CA ASP A 215 17.08 -3.84 -20.67
C ASP A 215 16.40 -2.90 -19.67
N VAL A 216 15.78 -3.48 -18.64
CA VAL A 216 14.85 -2.80 -17.73
C VAL A 216 15.61 -2.24 -16.53
N THR A 217 15.37 -0.96 -16.26
CA THR A 217 15.80 -0.26 -15.05
C THR A 217 14.58 0.15 -14.26
N PHE A 218 14.57 -0.06 -12.94
CA PHE A 218 13.49 0.29 -12.03
C PHE A 218 13.93 1.41 -11.08
N ALA A 219 13.09 2.44 -10.94
CA ALA A 219 13.32 3.55 -10.01
C ALA A 219 12.05 3.80 -9.18
N PRO A 220 12.07 3.51 -7.85
CA PRO A 220 10.97 3.85 -6.97
C PRO A 220 10.98 5.34 -6.63
N LEU A 221 9.80 5.94 -6.38
CA LEU A 221 9.71 7.27 -5.77
C LEU A 221 10.19 7.26 -4.32
N THR A 222 9.93 6.17 -3.60
CA THR A 222 10.41 6.00 -2.22
C THR A 222 11.83 5.48 -2.19
N LEU A 223 12.66 6.11 -1.36
CA LEU A 223 14.06 5.74 -1.14
C LEU A 223 14.28 4.44 -0.33
N SER A 224 13.21 3.78 0.09
CA SER A 224 13.23 2.58 0.90
C SER A 224 12.38 1.48 0.28
N GLY A 225 12.82 0.24 0.47
CA GLY A 225 12.14 -0.97 0.02
C GLY A 225 13.13 -2.01 -0.50
N ASP A 226 12.79 -3.28 -0.34
CA ASP A 226 13.60 -4.39 -0.84
C ASP A 226 13.42 -4.51 -2.36
N MET A 227 14.53 -4.44 -3.10
CA MET A 227 14.56 -4.62 -4.55
C MET A 227 15.30 -5.89 -4.97
N THR A 228 15.72 -6.73 -4.02
CA THR A 228 16.52 -7.94 -4.26
C THR A 228 15.84 -8.87 -5.25
N HIS A 229 14.52 -9.01 -5.17
CA HIS A 229 13.75 -9.84 -6.11
C HIS A 229 13.77 -9.31 -7.56
N LEU A 230 13.79 -7.98 -7.74
CA LEU A 230 13.94 -7.37 -9.06
C LEU A 230 15.34 -7.61 -9.63
N GLU A 231 16.36 -7.46 -8.80
CA GLU A 231 17.77 -7.67 -9.15
C GLU A 231 18.05 -9.14 -9.52
N ALA A 232 17.55 -10.08 -8.72
CA ALA A 232 17.58 -11.51 -9.02
C ALA A 232 16.83 -11.81 -10.33
N GLY A 233 15.76 -11.06 -10.60
CA GLY A 233 15.05 -11.05 -11.86
C GLY A 233 15.78 -10.36 -13.01
N GLY A 234 17.03 -9.91 -12.85
CA GLY A 234 17.83 -9.25 -13.90
C GLY A 234 17.34 -7.85 -14.29
N VAL A 235 16.65 -7.16 -13.38
CA VAL A 235 16.26 -5.75 -13.52
C VAL A 235 17.32 -4.89 -12.82
N ARG A 236 17.79 -3.82 -13.47
CA ARG A 236 18.67 -2.86 -12.79
C ARG A 236 17.83 -1.99 -11.86
N THR A 237 18.36 -1.68 -10.70
CA THR A 237 17.65 -0.90 -9.69
C THR A 237 18.38 0.42 -9.43
N CYS A 238 17.62 1.48 -9.24
CA CYS A 238 18.13 2.79 -8.88
C CYS A 238 17.63 3.15 -7.47
N SER A 239 18.54 3.21 -6.50
CA SER A 239 18.22 3.62 -5.12
C SER A 239 19.31 4.49 -4.50
N ALA A 240 18.97 5.10 -3.36
CA ALA A 240 19.94 5.75 -2.50
C ALA A 240 21.04 4.76 -2.04
N PRO A 241 22.28 5.25 -1.82
CA PRO A 241 22.70 6.65 -1.99
C PRO A 241 23.03 7.03 -3.44
N MET A 242 23.15 6.08 -4.37
CA MET A 242 23.60 6.37 -5.75
C MET A 242 22.60 7.22 -6.54
N TYR A 243 21.31 6.98 -6.34
CA TYR A 243 20.22 7.76 -6.94
C TYR A 243 19.23 8.15 -5.85
N PRO A 244 19.41 9.33 -5.23
CA PRO A 244 18.52 9.81 -4.18
C PRO A 244 17.09 10.14 -4.65
N THR A 245 16.90 10.39 -5.94
CA THR A 245 15.59 10.73 -6.51
C THR A 245 15.44 10.16 -7.91
N VAL A 246 14.21 10.11 -8.40
CA VAL A 246 13.93 9.78 -9.81
C VAL A 246 14.51 10.84 -10.74
N GLU A 247 14.52 12.10 -10.32
CA GLU A 247 15.12 13.24 -11.00
C GLU A 247 16.62 12.99 -11.26
N ASP A 248 17.35 12.47 -10.27
CA ASP A 248 18.76 12.10 -10.42
C ASP A 248 18.94 10.97 -11.44
N VAL A 249 18.05 9.98 -11.45
CA VAL A 249 18.06 8.91 -12.47
C VAL A 249 17.86 9.51 -13.86
N LEU A 250 16.86 10.40 -14.04
CA LEU A 250 16.57 11.03 -15.32
C LEU A 250 17.72 11.92 -15.80
N LEU A 251 18.40 12.62 -14.88
CA LEU A 251 19.55 13.47 -15.19
C LEU A 251 20.78 12.63 -15.57
N ALA A 252 21.14 11.63 -14.78
CA ALA A 252 22.29 10.76 -15.01
C ALA A 252 22.17 9.92 -16.29
N HIS A 253 20.93 9.52 -16.63
CA HIS A 253 20.63 8.70 -17.82
C HIS A 253 19.98 9.50 -18.94
N ARG A 254 20.25 10.81 -19.06
CA ARG A 254 19.63 11.68 -20.08
C ARG A 254 19.74 11.10 -21.49
N ASN A 255 18.63 11.03 -22.21
CA ASN A 255 18.52 10.44 -23.56
C ASN A 255 19.00 8.98 -23.69
N ARG A 256 18.95 8.19 -22.62
CA ARG A 256 19.41 6.79 -22.64
C ARG A 256 18.29 5.76 -22.66
N PHE A 257 17.04 6.16 -22.41
CA PHE A 257 15.90 5.25 -22.43
C PHE A 257 15.12 5.40 -23.73
N ASP A 258 14.73 4.28 -24.32
CA ASP A 258 13.82 4.23 -25.48
C ASP A 258 12.36 4.26 -25.03
N VAL A 259 12.10 3.71 -23.84
CA VAL A 259 10.78 3.65 -23.21
C VAL A 259 10.89 4.12 -21.77
N VAL A 260 9.96 4.96 -21.34
CA VAL A 260 9.74 5.24 -19.91
C VAL A 260 8.31 4.85 -19.56
N TYR A 261 8.20 3.87 -18.68
CA TYR A 261 6.97 3.28 -18.20
C TYR A 261 6.64 3.84 -16.81
N LEU A 262 5.57 4.62 -16.72
CA LEU A 262 5.06 5.21 -15.49
C LEU A 262 3.90 4.36 -14.99
N HIS A 263 4.04 3.73 -13.83
CA HIS A 263 2.97 2.92 -13.24
C HIS A 263 2.19 3.73 -12.20
N ARG A 264 0.85 3.70 -12.30
CA ARG A 264 -0.11 4.41 -11.42
C ARG A 264 -0.05 5.93 -11.53
N LEU A 265 -1.11 6.57 -11.03
CA LEU A 265 -1.30 8.00 -11.09
C LEU A 265 -0.17 8.78 -10.39
N ASP A 266 0.36 8.26 -9.28
CA ASP A 266 1.42 8.92 -8.52
C ASP A 266 2.68 9.15 -9.36
N ALA A 267 3.15 8.14 -10.09
CA ALA A 267 4.32 8.27 -10.96
C ALA A 267 3.99 9.13 -12.20
N ALA A 268 2.85 8.87 -12.84
CA ALA A 268 2.49 9.53 -14.08
C ALA A 268 2.25 11.04 -13.92
N SER A 269 1.49 11.44 -12.89
CA SER A 269 1.18 12.86 -12.65
C SER A 269 2.43 13.69 -12.29
N ARG A 270 3.41 13.09 -11.62
CA ARG A 270 4.64 13.77 -11.19
C ARG A 270 5.70 13.83 -12.30
N TYR A 271 5.93 12.72 -13.00
CA TYR A 271 7.14 12.55 -13.81
C TYR A 271 6.93 12.68 -15.32
N THR A 272 5.71 12.68 -15.86
CA THR A 272 5.51 12.71 -17.32
C THR A 272 6.21 13.90 -17.99
N ALA A 273 6.09 15.10 -17.42
CA ALA A 273 6.73 16.31 -17.97
C ALA A 273 8.27 16.28 -17.85
N LEU A 274 8.79 15.82 -16.72
CA LEU A 274 10.23 15.69 -16.49
C LEU A 274 10.85 14.63 -17.40
N VAL A 275 10.17 13.50 -17.57
CA VAL A 275 10.57 12.46 -18.52
C VAL A 275 10.63 13.03 -19.93
N ARG A 276 9.61 13.77 -20.38
CA ARG A 276 9.66 14.40 -21.72
C ARG A 276 10.84 15.37 -21.86
N HIS A 277 11.18 16.11 -20.79
CA HIS A 277 12.30 17.04 -20.79
C HIS A 277 13.67 16.34 -20.87
N HIS A 278 13.89 15.29 -20.06
CA HIS A 278 15.18 14.59 -19.97
C HIS A 278 15.34 13.45 -20.98
N GLN A 279 14.24 12.92 -21.49
CA GLN A 279 14.15 11.82 -22.45
C GLN A 279 13.25 12.20 -23.64
N PRO A 280 13.53 13.29 -24.38
CA PRO A 280 12.68 13.79 -25.47
C PRO A 280 12.36 12.76 -26.55
N ARG A 281 13.22 11.76 -26.76
CA ARG A 281 13.02 10.67 -27.73
C ARG A 281 12.39 9.41 -27.17
N ALA A 282 12.26 9.29 -25.85
CA ALA A 282 11.64 8.12 -25.26
C ALA A 282 10.13 8.12 -25.52
N ARG A 283 9.60 6.92 -25.75
CA ARG A 283 8.17 6.65 -25.69
C ARG A 283 7.74 6.65 -24.23
N ILE A 284 6.82 7.55 -23.86
CA ILE A 284 6.26 7.61 -22.52
C ILE A 284 5.00 6.76 -22.48
N VAL A 285 5.02 5.71 -21.67
CA VAL A 285 3.88 4.82 -21.44
C VAL A 285 3.34 5.08 -20.05
N TYR A 286 2.08 5.49 -19.94
CA TYR A 286 1.38 5.53 -18.67
C TYR A 286 0.54 4.25 -18.50
N SER A 287 0.86 3.43 -17.50
CA SER A 287 0.04 2.30 -17.08
C SER A 287 -0.86 2.68 -15.91
N VAL A 288 -2.15 2.74 -16.22
CA VAL A 288 -3.26 2.90 -15.28
C VAL A 288 -3.49 1.56 -14.58
N ALA A 289 -3.33 1.52 -13.26
CA ALA A 289 -3.69 0.34 -12.47
C ALA A 289 -5.21 0.21 -12.37
N ASP A 290 -5.87 1.32 -12.02
CA ASP A 290 -7.29 1.57 -12.17
C ASP A 290 -7.53 3.09 -12.27
N LEU A 291 -8.66 3.50 -12.83
CA LEU A 291 -9.07 4.89 -12.91
C LEU A 291 -9.50 5.37 -11.53
N ALA A 292 -8.59 6.06 -10.84
CA ALA A 292 -8.79 6.53 -9.48
C ALA A 292 -9.99 7.47 -9.38
N PHE A 293 -10.25 8.31 -10.41
CA PHE A 293 -11.43 9.18 -10.40
C PHE A 293 -12.73 8.39 -10.51
N LEU A 294 -12.75 7.32 -11.32
CA LEU A 294 -13.95 6.52 -11.55
C LEU A 294 -14.32 5.74 -10.28
N ARG A 295 -13.32 5.12 -9.65
CA ARG A 295 -13.49 4.45 -8.36
C ARG A 295 -14.04 5.41 -7.30
N MET A 296 -13.45 6.60 -7.18
CA MET A 296 -13.87 7.59 -6.18
C MET A 296 -15.27 8.15 -6.47
N LYS A 297 -15.61 8.36 -7.75
CA LYS A 297 -16.95 8.78 -8.14
C LYS A 297 -18.00 7.74 -7.73
N ARG A 298 -17.76 6.46 -8.03
CA ARG A 298 -18.66 5.36 -7.65
C ARG A 298 -18.77 5.22 -6.13
N GLN A 299 -17.67 5.42 -5.40
CA GLN A 299 -17.70 5.47 -3.94
C GLN A 299 -18.60 6.61 -3.45
N ALA A 300 -18.45 7.81 -4.01
CA ALA A 300 -19.28 8.96 -3.65
C ALA A 300 -20.77 8.71 -3.91
N GLU A 301 -21.11 8.05 -5.02
CA GLU A 301 -22.48 7.68 -5.37
C GLU A 301 -23.09 6.69 -4.37
N ILE A 302 -22.31 5.68 -3.93
CA ILE A 302 -22.77 4.67 -2.96
C ILE A 302 -22.86 5.23 -1.54
N GLU A 303 -21.83 5.94 -1.08
CA GLU A 303 -21.78 6.51 0.27
C GLU A 303 -22.61 7.80 0.39
N GLN A 304 -23.08 8.35 -0.73
CA GLN A 304 -23.80 9.62 -0.82
C GLN A 304 -23.03 10.80 -0.19
N LEU A 305 -21.73 10.87 -0.47
CA LEU A 305 -20.79 11.87 0.09
C LEU A 305 -20.34 12.90 -0.98
N PRO A 306 -20.89 14.13 -0.98
CA PRO A 306 -20.54 15.17 -1.97
C PRO A 306 -19.06 15.56 -1.99
N GLU A 307 -18.36 15.47 -0.85
CA GLU A 307 -16.93 15.76 -0.75
C GLU A 307 -16.07 14.76 -1.55
N LEU A 308 -16.50 13.50 -1.65
CA LEU A 308 -15.84 12.49 -2.47
C LEU A 308 -16.07 12.77 -3.95
N GLU A 309 -17.24 13.28 -4.34
CA GLU A 309 -17.53 13.68 -5.71
C GLU A 309 -16.63 14.85 -6.15
N ALA A 310 -16.54 15.90 -5.33
CA ALA A 310 -15.65 17.03 -5.59
C ALA A 310 -14.17 16.59 -5.71
N ARG A 311 -13.76 15.64 -4.86
CA ARG A 311 -12.42 15.05 -4.94
C ARG A 311 -12.22 14.20 -6.19
N ALA A 312 -13.21 13.40 -6.59
CA ALA A 312 -13.18 12.64 -7.83
C ALA A 312 -13.00 13.56 -9.04
N GLY A 313 -13.66 14.72 -9.06
CA GLY A 313 -13.47 15.75 -10.10
C GLY A 313 -12.01 16.24 -10.20
N ARG A 314 -11.35 16.49 -9.05
CA ARG A 314 -9.94 16.92 -9.01
C ARG A 314 -9.00 15.80 -9.48
N ILE A 315 -9.25 14.56 -9.07
CA ILE A 315 -8.47 13.39 -9.53
C ILE A 315 -8.65 13.20 -11.03
N ARG A 316 -9.86 13.38 -11.57
CA ARG A 316 -10.16 13.25 -13.00
C ARG A 316 -9.30 14.20 -13.83
N ILE A 317 -9.19 15.46 -13.43
CA ILE A 317 -8.36 16.44 -14.13
C ILE A 317 -6.90 15.99 -14.15
N ASN A 318 -6.36 15.58 -13.00
CA ASN A 318 -4.96 15.14 -12.90
C ASN A 318 -4.68 13.87 -13.73
N GLU A 319 -5.52 12.84 -13.57
CA GLU A 319 -5.37 11.54 -14.22
C GLU A 319 -5.52 11.63 -15.73
N LEU A 320 -6.51 12.38 -16.23
CA LEU A 320 -6.66 12.61 -17.67
C LEU A 320 -5.54 13.49 -18.22
N SER A 321 -5.03 14.47 -17.46
CA SER A 321 -3.88 15.28 -17.92
C SER A 321 -2.61 14.43 -18.08
N ALA A 322 -2.35 13.51 -17.15
CA ALA A 322 -1.26 12.54 -17.28
C ALA A 322 -1.45 11.62 -18.51
N CYS A 323 -2.68 11.12 -18.72
CA CYS A 323 -3.03 10.36 -19.93
C CYS A 323 -2.79 11.16 -21.21
N TRP A 324 -3.12 12.45 -21.21
CA TRP A 324 -2.91 13.35 -22.35
C TRP A 324 -1.43 13.60 -22.64
N ALA A 325 -0.59 13.68 -21.62
CA ALA A 325 0.83 13.98 -21.75
C ALA A 325 1.70 12.75 -22.10
N ALA A 326 1.28 11.53 -21.76
CA ALA A 326 1.94 10.29 -22.18
C ALA A 326 1.82 10.08 -23.70
N ASP A 327 2.64 9.21 -24.30
CA ASP A 327 2.49 8.85 -25.71
C ASP A 327 1.51 7.69 -25.89
N SER A 328 1.55 6.71 -24.98
CA SER A 328 0.61 5.59 -24.89
C SER A 328 0.01 5.49 -23.49
N VAL A 329 -1.24 5.07 -23.40
CA VAL A 329 -1.92 4.76 -22.14
C VAL A 329 -2.31 3.29 -22.15
N ILE A 330 -1.85 2.56 -21.15
CA ILE A 330 -2.22 1.17 -20.90
C ILE A 330 -3.22 1.14 -19.75
N THR A 331 -4.33 0.42 -19.93
CA THR A 331 -5.23 -0.02 -18.86
C THR A 331 -5.38 -1.53 -18.94
N HIS A 332 -5.76 -2.16 -17.83
CA HIS A 332 -6.04 -3.59 -17.78
C HIS A 332 -7.50 -3.92 -18.11
N SER A 333 -8.40 -2.93 -18.13
CA SER A 333 -9.85 -3.12 -18.30
C SER A 333 -10.36 -2.59 -19.65
N PRO A 334 -11.07 -3.42 -20.45
CA PRO A 334 -11.82 -2.94 -21.60
C PRO A 334 -12.82 -1.83 -21.25
N ALA A 335 -13.51 -1.93 -20.11
CA ALA A 335 -14.47 -0.91 -19.66
C ALA A 335 -13.78 0.43 -19.35
N GLU A 336 -12.61 0.41 -18.72
CA GLU A 336 -11.82 1.63 -18.52
C GLU A 336 -11.26 2.18 -19.83
N ALA A 337 -10.92 1.31 -20.78
CA ALA A 337 -10.46 1.74 -22.08
C ALA A 337 -11.55 2.49 -22.85
N GLU A 338 -12.82 2.12 -22.71
CA GLU A 338 -13.94 2.90 -23.28
C GLU A 338 -13.99 4.30 -22.68
N VAL A 339 -13.93 4.40 -21.34
CA VAL A 339 -13.90 5.69 -20.64
C VAL A 339 -12.72 6.54 -21.11
N LEU A 340 -11.52 5.95 -21.21
CA LEU A 340 -10.33 6.66 -21.68
C LEU A 340 -10.44 7.07 -23.15
N ARG A 341 -10.95 6.21 -24.05
CA ARG A 341 -11.09 6.50 -25.49
C ARG A 341 -12.01 7.67 -25.78
N THR A 342 -13.05 7.90 -24.95
CA THR A 342 -13.90 9.10 -25.08
C THR A 342 -13.17 10.40 -24.75
N ASN A 343 -12.04 10.33 -24.03
CA ASN A 343 -11.27 11.50 -23.58
C ASN A 343 -9.91 11.64 -24.29
N MET A 344 -9.50 10.67 -25.12
CA MET A 344 -8.15 10.58 -25.70
C MET A 344 -8.18 10.48 -27.23
N ARG A 345 -7.03 10.75 -27.87
CA ARG A 345 -6.87 10.55 -29.31
C ARG A 345 -6.96 9.07 -29.69
N PRO A 346 -7.55 8.72 -30.86
CA PRO A 346 -7.57 7.35 -31.36
C PRO A 346 -6.16 6.74 -31.42
N GLY A 347 -6.06 5.44 -31.11
CA GLY A 347 -4.79 4.70 -31.13
C GLY A 347 -3.90 4.89 -29.90
N LYS A 348 -4.25 5.77 -28.96
CA LYS A 348 -3.46 6.04 -27.74
C LYS A 348 -3.69 5.04 -26.60
N VAL A 349 -4.90 4.48 -26.52
CA VAL A 349 -5.35 3.65 -25.40
C VAL A 349 -5.29 2.18 -25.76
N HIS A 350 -4.53 1.42 -24.98
CA HIS A 350 -4.31 -0.01 -25.17
C HIS A 350 -4.81 -0.78 -23.95
N VAL A 351 -5.51 -1.88 -24.20
CA VAL A 351 -5.88 -2.83 -23.14
C VAL A 351 -4.77 -3.87 -23.07
N VAL A 352 -4.08 -3.93 -21.94
CA VAL A 352 -3.04 -4.92 -21.66
C VAL A 352 -3.30 -5.50 -20.27
N PRO A 353 -3.95 -6.66 -20.14
CA PRO A 353 -4.10 -7.31 -18.84
C PRO A 353 -2.74 -7.83 -18.33
N PRO A 354 -2.60 -8.06 -17.02
CA PRO A 354 -1.41 -8.73 -16.51
C PRO A 354 -1.37 -10.18 -17.01
N ALA A 355 -0.15 -10.68 -17.24
CA ALA A 355 0.08 -12.09 -17.48
C ALA A 355 -0.11 -12.85 -16.17
N VAL A 356 -0.99 -13.85 -16.19
CA VAL A 356 -1.29 -14.72 -15.06
C VAL A 356 -1.08 -16.15 -15.54
N ALA A 357 -0.25 -16.91 -14.82
CA ALA A 357 -0.04 -18.30 -15.14
C ALA A 357 -1.19 -19.12 -14.58
N ALA A 358 -1.83 -19.95 -15.41
CA ALA A 358 -2.72 -20.97 -14.91
C ALA A 358 -1.92 -22.03 -14.15
N ALA A 359 -2.29 -22.25 -12.89
CA ALA A 359 -1.71 -23.24 -12.00
C ALA A 359 -2.83 -23.85 -11.16
N PRO A 360 -3.75 -24.62 -11.78
CA PRO A 360 -4.91 -25.14 -11.06
C PRO A 360 -4.51 -26.01 -9.88
N THR A 361 -5.25 -25.88 -8.78
CA THR A 361 -5.06 -26.69 -7.58
C THR A 361 -5.10 -28.18 -7.91
N GLN A 362 -4.17 -28.93 -7.32
CA GLN A 362 -4.13 -30.39 -7.45
C GLN A 362 -4.96 -31.09 -6.36
N LYS A 363 -5.58 -30.33 -5.45
CA LYS A 363 -6.36 -30.87 -4.34
C LYS A 363 -7.76 -31.30 -4.80
N PRO A 364 -8.14 -32.58 -4.60
CA PRO A 364 -9.48 -33.05 -4.94
C PRO A 364 -10.57 -32.24 -4.25
N PHE A 365 -11.72 -32.06 -4.90
CA PHE A 365 -12.86 -31.33 -4.34
C PHE A 365 -13.28 -31.83 -2.94
N ALA A 366 -13.22 -33.14 -2.71
CA ALA A 366 -13.53 -33.77 -1.43
C ALA A 366 -12.57 -33.38 -0.28
N GLU A 367 -11.34 -32.97 -0.57
CA GLU A 367 -10.36 -32.48 0.42
C GLU A 367 -10.48 -30.98 0.70
N ARG A 368 -11.29 -30.27 -0.11
CA ARG A 368 -11.48 -28.81 -0.01
C ARG A 368 -12.81 -28.50 0.64
N SER A 369 -12.86 -27.40 1.39
CA SER A 369 -14.11 -26.85 1.94
C SER A 369 -13.97 -25.38 2.29
N GLY A 370 -15.09 -24.67 2.20
CA GLY A 370 -15.23 -23.28 2.61
C GLY A 370 -15.04 -22.31 1.46
N VAL A 371 -15.07 -21.03 1.83
CA VAL A 371 -15.05 -19.88 0.93
C VAL A 371 -13.97 -18.90 1.38
N ALA A 372 -13.18 -18.36 0.45
CA ALA A 372 -12.25 -17.27 0.78
C ALA A 372 -12.67 -15.95 0.12
N PHE A 373 -12.52 -14.85 0.86
CA PHE A 373 -12.43 -13.51 0.30
C PHE A 373 -10.97 -13.05 0.39
N ILE A 374 -10.39 -12.70 -0.76
CA ILE A 374 -8.99 -12.26 -0.86
C ILE A 374 -8.96 -10.78 -1.22
N GLY A 375 -8.20 -9.96 -0.47
CA GLY A 375 -8.02 -8.56 -0.82
C GLY A 375 -6.98 -7.83 0.00
N SER A 376 -6.32 -6.84 -0.61
CA SER A 376 -5.48 -5.89 0.12
C SER A 376 -6.36 -4.86 0.83
N TYR A 377 -6.37 -4.88 2.17
CA TYR A 377 -7.26 -4.04 2.99
C TYR A 377 -6.81 -2.58 3.09
N GLY A 378 -5.69 -2.21 2.45
CA GLY A 378 -5.35 -0.82 2.16
C GLY A 378 -6.34 -0.14 1.20
N HIS A 379 -7.16 -0.91 0.48
CA HIS A 379 -8.20 -0.42 -0.42
C HIS A 379 -9.58 -0.51 0.22
N GLN A 380 -10.27 0.64 0.35
CA GLN A 380 -11.59 0.73 1.00
C GLN A 380 -12.64 -0.28 0.47
N PRO A 381 -12.78 -0.54 -0.84
CA PRO A 381 -13.75 -1.54 -1.32
C PRO A 381 -13.59 -2.93 -0.69
N ASN A 382 -12.36 -3.31 -0.29
CA ASN A 382 -12.11 -4.60 0.34
C ASN A 382 -12.53 -4.63 1.82
N VAL A 383 -12.40 -3.49 2.51
CA VAL A 383 -12.88 -3.31 3.89
C VAL A 383 -14.41 -3.37 3.90
N ASP A 384 -15.06 -2.66 2.97
CA ASP A 384 -16.53 -2.64 2.87
C ASP A 384 -17.08 -4.04 2.54
N ALA A 385 -16.43 -4.76 1.62
CA ALA A 385 -16.80 -6.14 1.30
C ALA A 385 -16.63 -7.09 2.50
N ALA A 386 -15.58 -6.96 3.29
CA ALA A 386 -15.43 -7.75 4.52
C ALA A 386 -16.54 -7.47 5.54
N HIS A 387 -16.95 -6.21 5.69
CA HIS A 387 -18.09 -5.85 6.53
C HIS A 387 -19.41 -6.41 6.01
N LEU A 388 -19.65 -6.36 4.69
CA LEU A 388 -20.83 -6.97 4.07
C LEU A 388 -20.84 -8.48 4.29
N ILE A 389 -19.68 -9.13 4.14
CA ILE A 389 -19.54 -10.57 4.42
C ILE A 389 -19.91 -10.86 5.88
N ALA A 390 -19.37 -10.10 6.83
CA ALA A 390 -19.62 -10.31 8.25
C ALA A 390 -21.05 -10.01 8.70
N ARG A 391 -21.69 -8.98 8.11
CA ARG A 391 -23.02 -8.53 8.52
C ARG A 391 -24.16 -9.28 7.84
N SER A 392 -23.97 -9.73 6.61
CA SER A 392 -25.04 -10.32 5.80
C SER A 392 -24.74 -11.76 5.40
N LEU A 393 -23.57 -12.01 4.77
CA LEU A 393 -23.29 -13.31 4.19
C LEU A 393 -23.04 -14.41 5.24
N ALA A 394 -22.19 -14.13 6.23
CA ALA A 394 -21.83 -15.08 7.27
C ALA A 394 -23.05 -15.51 8.10
N PRO A 395 -23.92 -14.60 8.58
CA PRO A 395 -25.17 -14.99 9.24
C PRO A 395 -26.11 -15.83 8.37
N ALA A 396 -26.26 -15.47 7.09
CA ALA A 396 -27.13 -16.22 6.17
C ALA A 396 -26.62 -17.64 5.91
N LEU A 397 -25.31 -17.79 5.65
CA LEU A 397 -24.70 -19.12 5.49
C LEU A 397 -24.73 -19.91 6.80
N ARG A 398 -24.57 -19.28 7.96
CA ARG A 398 -24.69 -19.99 9.26
C ARG A 398 -26.09 -20.57 9.47
N ALA A 399 -27.13 -19.89 8.99
CA ALA A 399 -28.51 -20.34 9.13
C ALA A 399 -28.84 -21.54 8.22
N GLU A 400 -28.26 -21.60 7.02
CA GLU A 400 -28.64 -22.58 6.00
C GLU A 400 -27.59 -23.67 5.72
N ALA A 401 -26.31 -23.38 5.96
CA ALA A 401 -25.15 -24.20 5.63
C ALA A 401 -24.01 -23.97 6.65
N PRO A 402 -24.21 -24.29 7.94
CA PRO A 402 -23.30 -23.96 9.04
C PRO A 402 -21.91 -24.60 8.92
N GLU A 403 -21.76 -25.63 8.09
CA GLU A 403 -20.48 -26.27 7.76
C GLU A 403 -19.59 -25.42 6.85
N ILE A 404 -20.15 -24.45 6.11
CA ILE A 404 -19.40 -23.58 5.21
C ILE A 404 -18.73 -22.47 6.03
N ARG A 405 -17.40 -22.55 6.14
CA ARG A 405 -16.57 -21.51 6.74
C ARG A 405 -16.12 -20.49 5.71
N ILE A 406 -16.02 -19.24 6.14
CA ILE A 406 -15.56 -18.11 5.34
C ILE A 406 -14.22 -17.61 5.90
N PHE A 407 -13.24 -17.39 5.03
CA PHE A 407 -11.92 -16.88 5.39
C PHE A 407 -11.69 -15.49 4.77
N LEU A 408 -11.32 -14.52 5.59
CA LEU A 408 -10.90 -13.20 5.13
C LEU A 408 -9.37 -13.16 5.07
N VAL A 409 -8.81 -13.04 3.86
CA VAL A 409 -7.37 -13.16 3.61
C VAL A 409 -6.85 -11.91 2.91
N GLY A 410 -5.70 -11.42 3.36
CA GLY A 410 -4.91 -10.43 2.62
C GLY A 410 -4.15 -9.44 3.51
N SER A 411 -3.30 -8.64 2.87
CA SER A 411 -2.41 -7.70 3.55
C SER A 411 -3.16 -6.48 4.10
N ASP A 412 -2.49 -5.76 5.02
CA ASP A 412 -2.95 -4.47 5.54
C ASP A 412 -4.32 -4.53 6.24
N MET A 413 -4.70 -5.71 6.75
CA MET A 413 -5.97 -5.93 7.46
C MET A 413 -6.03 -5.04 8.70
N PRO A 414 -6.98 -4.09 8.78
CA PRO A 414 -7.13 -3.25 9.96
C PRO A 414 -7.79 -4.02 11.11
N ASP A 415 -7.54 -3.59 12.34
CA ASP A 415 -8.09 -4.22 13.55
C ASP A 415 -9.62 -4.39 13.50
N ILE A 416 -10.32 -3.45 12.87
CA ILE A 416 -11.78 -3.53 12.70
C ILE A 416 -12.21 -4.73 11.86
N VAL A 417 -11.45 -5.08 10.82
CA VAL A 417 -11.72 -6.29 10.01
C VAL A 417 -11.27 -7.54 10.77
N ALA A 418 -10.12 -7.47 11.47
CA ALA A 418 -9.64 -8.58 12.28
C ALA A 418 -10.61 -8.97 13.41
N ARG A 419 -11.42 -8.02 13.90
CA ARG A 419 -12.46 -8.23 14.93
C ARG A 419 -13.80 -8.70 14.38
N LEU A 420 -13.93 -8.93 13.07
CA LEU A 420 -15.16 -9.48 12.46
C LEU A 420 -15.31 -11.00 12.66
N GLU A 421 -14.47 -11.62 13.51
CA GLU A 421 -14.53 -13.04 13.80
C GLU A 421 -15.90 -13.49 14.33
N GLN A 422 -16.41 -14.58 13.77
CA GLN A 422 -17.68 -15.24 14.14
C GLN A 422 -17.52 -16.76 13.96
N ASP A 423 -18.49 -17.56 14.42
CA ASP A 423 -18.43 -19.03 14.38
C ASP A 423 -18.05 -19.63 13.01
N ASN A 424 -18.53 -19.03 11.91
CA ASN A 424 -18.26 -19.44 10.54
C ASN A 424 -17.45 -18.42 9.71
N LEU A 425 -16.85 -17.41 10.36
CA LEU A 425 -16.06 -16.36 9.69
C LEU A 425 -14.74 -16.14 10.41
N SER A 426 -13.63 -16.39 9.72
CA SER A 426 -12.28 -16.26 10.29
C SER A 426 -11.45 -15.22 9.53
N PRO A 427 -11.12 -14.09 10.17
CA PRO A 427 -10.10 -13.17 9.68
C PRO A 427 -8.70 -13.76 9.82
N ILE A 428 -8.07 -14.13 8.71
CA ILE A 428 -6.73 -14.74 8.68
C ILE A 428 -5.64 -13.68 8.56
N GLY A 429 -5.91 -12.58 7.86
CA GLY A 429 -4.91 -11.55 7.59
C GLY A 429 -3.97 -11.95 6.46
N HIS A 430 -2.73 -11.47 6.52
CA HIS A 430 -1.73 -11.69 5.48
C HIS A 430 -1.25 -13.15 5.48
N VAL A 431 -1.18 -13.75 4.29
CA VAL A 431 -0.56 -15.06 4.06
C VAL A 431 0.60 -14.89 3.07
N PRO A 432 1.71 -15.63 3.23
CA PRO A 432 2.85 -15.54 2.32
C PRO A 432 2.52 -15.99 0.89
N GLU A 433 1.70 -17.04 0.76
CA GLU A 433 1.33 -17.65 -0.53
C GLU A 433 -0.17 -17.90 -0.59
N LEU A 434 -0.81 -17.43 -1.66
CA LEU A 434 -2.26 -17.59 -1.87
C LEU A 434 -2.64 -18.99 -2.35
N SER A 435 -1.74 -19.72 -3.01
CA SER A 435 -1.94 -21.11 -3.45
C SER A 435 -2.43 -21.99 -2.29
N GLY A 436 -1.82 -21.86 -1.10
CA GLY A 436 -2.22 -22.58 0.10
C GLY A 436 -3.64 -22.25 0.62
N VAL A 437 -4.21 -21.12 0.21
CA VAL A 437 -5.62 -20.77 0.45
C VAL A 437 -6.52 -21.44 -0.59
N PHE A 438 -6.16 -21.34 -1.87
CA PHE A 438 -6.91 -21.96 -2.97
C PHE A 438 -6.95 -23.49 -2.89
N GLU A 439 -5.88 -24.12 -2.39
CA GLU A 439 -5.83 -25.55 -2.08
C GLU A 439 -6.79 -25.99 -0.96
N ARG A 440 -7.30 -25.06 -0.16
CA ARG A 440 -8.21 -25.37 0.96
C ARG A 440 -9.67 -25.13 0.64
N VAL A 441 -9.97 -24.08 -0.13
CA VAL A 441 -11.37 -23.65 -0.36
C VAL A 441 -11.95 -24.23 -1.64
N ARG A 442 -13.27 -24.39 -1.68
CA ARG A 442 -13.99 -24.85 -2.89
C ARG A 442 -14.26 -23.72 -3.87
N LEU A 443 -14.38 -22.50 -3.37
CA LEU A 443 -14.66 -21.31 -4.15
C LEU A 443 -14.16 -20.05 -3.41
N THR A 444 -14.09 -18.94 -4.13
CA THR A 444 -13.90 -17.61 -3.54
C THR A 444 -15.15 -16.75 -3.70
N VAL A 445 -15.21 -15.66 -2.94
CA VAL A 445 -16.25 -14.63 -3.07
C VAL A 445 -15.63 -13.24 -3.26
N ALA A 446 -16.23 -12.42 -4.12
CA ALA A 446 -15.82 -11.03 -4.36
C ALA A 446 -17.04 -10.09 -4.43
N PRO A 447 -17.68 -9.76 -3.30
CA PRO A 447 -18.92 -8.99 -3.25
C PRO A 447 -18.64 -7.49 -3.20
N LEU A 448 -17.97 -6.96 -4.22
CA LEU A 448 -17.57 -5.55 -4.26
C LEU A 448 -18.74 -4.66 -4.68
N ALA A 449 -19.07 -3.63 -3.89
CA ALA A 449 -20.12 -2.67 -4.22
C ALA A 449 -19.67 -1.63 -5.26
N TYR A 450 -18.41 -1.20 -5.19
CA TYR A 450 -17.78 -0.28 -6.13
C TYR A 450 -16.32 -0.64 -6.38
N GLY A 451 -15.75 -0.04 -7.41
CA GLY A 451 -14.36 -0.19 -7.81
C GLY A 451 -14.11 0.40 -9.19
N ALA A 452 -12.87 0.31 -9.66
CA ALA A 452 -12.50 0.51 -11.06
C ALA A 452 -11.44 -0.53 -11.45
N GLY A 453 -11.21 -0.70 -12.75
CA GLY A 453 -10.29 -1.70 -13.30
C GLY A 453 -10.76 -3.14 -13.11
N ILE A 454 -9.99 -4.07 -13.67
CA ILE A 454 -10.21 -5.50 -13.46
C ILE A 454 -9.83 -5.89 -12.03
N LYS A 455 -10.51 -6.89 -11.46
CA LYS A 455 -10.20 -7.38 -10.12
C LYS A 455 -9.25 -8.56 -10.19
N ILE A 456 -7.98 -8.32 -9.85
CA ILE A 456 -6.93 -9.35 -9.85
C ILE A 456 -7.34 -10.56 -9.01
N LYS A 457 -8.03 -10.38 -7.87
CA LYS A 457 -8.54 -11.50 -7.04
C LYS A 457 -9.44 -12.49 -7.80
N VAL A 458 -10.17 -12.04 -8.82
CA VAL A 458 -11.00 -12.91 -9.65
C VAL A 458 -10.10 -13.70 -10.60
N LEU A 459 -9.11 -13.03 -11.20
CA LEU A 459 -8.12 -13.71 -12.04
C LEU A 459 -7.29 -14.73 -11.26
N ASP A 460 -6.82 -14.39 -10.07
CA ASP A 460 -6.05 -15.28 -9.18
C ASP A 460 -6.86 -16.55 -8.89
N SER A 461 -8.13 -16.40 -8.51
CA SER A 461 -9.02 -17.53 -8.25
C SER A 461 -9.21 -18.44 -9.46
N LEU A 462 -9.52 -17.86 -10.62
CA LEU A 462 -9.69 -18.62 -11.86
C LEU A 462 -8.39 -19.28 -12.33
N SER A 463 -7.23 -18.66 -12.10
CA SER A 463 -5.93 -19.23 -12.47
C SER A 463 -5.57 -20.47 -11.66
N GLU A 464 -6.11 -20.56 -10.44
CA GLU A 464 -5.91 -21.67 -9.49
C GLU A 464 -7.02 -22.72 -9.63
N GLY A 465 -7.88 -22.61 -10.65
CA GLY A 465 -8.99 -23.54 -10.86
C GLY A 465 -10.03 -23.47 -9.72
N VAL A 466 -10.15 -22.33 -9.07
CA VAL A 466 -11.13 -22.09 -8.00
C VAL A 466 -12.22 -21.15 -8.55
N PRO A 467 -13.50 -21.58 -8.60
CA PRO A 467 -14.58 -20.71 -9.02
C PRO A 467 -14.74 -19.49 -8.11
N CYS A 468 -15.16 -18.35 -8.66
CA CYS A 468 -15.42 -17.13 -7.90
C CYS A 468 -16.87 -16.66 -8.06
N VAL A 469 -17.62 -16.60 -6.95
CA VAL A 469 -18.90 -15.89 -6.89
C VAL A 469 -18.60 -14.40 -6.71
N CYS A 470 -19.08 -13.54 -7.59
CA CYS A 470 -18.69 -12.14 -7.57
C CYS A 470 -19.84 -11.20 -7.97
N THR A 471 -19.75 -9.93 -7.61
CA THR A 471 -20.71 -8.92 -8.12
C THR A 471 -20.40 -8.57 -9.58
N PRO A 472 -21.34 -7.96 -10.33
CA PRO A 472 -21.06 -7.49 -11.68
C PRO A 472 -19.96 -6.43 -11.68
N MET A 473 -19.86 -5.65 -10.60
CA MET A 473 -18.76 -4.72 -10.35
C MET A 473 -17.39 -5.41 -10.21
N ALA A 474 -17.35 -6.61 -9.63
CA ALA A 474 -16.11 -7.39 -9.53
C ALA A 474 -15.76 -8.12 -10.84
N ALA A 475 -16.77 -8.47 -11.65
CA ALA A 475 -16.61 -9.04 -12.98
C ALA A 475 -16.33 -7.99 -14.08
N GLU A 476 -16.40 -6.68 -13.77
CA GLU A 476 -16.23 -5.61 -14.75
C GLU A 476 -14.91 -5.73 -15.52
N GLY A 477 -15.01 -5.66 -16.85
CA GLY A 477 -13.84 -5.77 -17.75
C GLY A 477 -13.31 -7.19 -17.91
N LEU A 478 -13.95 -8.19 -17.31
CA LEU A 478 -13.71 -9.60 -17.55
C LEU A 478 -14.90 -10.12 -18.37
N ASP A 479 -14.70 -10.33 -19.68
CA ASP A 479 -15.72 -10.92 -20.56
C ASP A 479 -15.91 -12.41 -20.23
N LEU A 480 -16.46 -12.69 -19.04
CA LEU A 480 -16.51 -14.02 -18.47
C LEU A 480 -17.36 -14.96 -19.35
N PRO A 481 -16.89 -16.20 -19.60
CA PRO A 481 -17.69 -17.25 -20.23
C PRO A 481 -19.07 -17.41 -19.58
N PRO A 482 -20.13 -17.78 -20.32
CA PRO A 482 -21.49 -17.88 -19.78
C PRO A 482 -21.63 -18.76 -18.53
N VAL A 483 -20.82 -19.82 -18.42
CA VAL A 483 -20.80 -20.70 -17.24
C VAL A 483 -20.32 -19.97 -15.98
N LEU A 484 -19.33 -19.08 -16.12
CA LEU A 484 -18.82 -18.24 -15.02
C LEU A 484 -19.73 -17.05 -14.75
N TRP A 485 -20.27 -16.42 -15.79
CA TRP A 485 -21.17 -15.27 -15.67
C TRP A 485 -22.43 -15.57 -14.87
N ARG A 486 -22.97 -16.80 -14.95
CA ARG A 486 -24.12 -17.25 -14.13
C ARG A 486 -23.88 -17.18 -12.63
N HIS A 487 -22.62 -17.09 -12.21
CA HIS A 487 -22.21 -16.94 -10.82
C HIS A 487 -21.83 -15.50 -10.46
N THR A 488 -22.20 -14.55 -11.31
CA THR A 488 -22.27 -13.13 -10.93
C THR A 488 -23.61 -12.85 -10.24
N VAL A 489 -23.57 -12.27 -9.04
CA VAL A 489 -24.80 -11.94 -8.30
C VAL A 489 -25.49 -10.74 -8.93
N GLY A 490 -26.78 -10.86 -9.25
CA GLY A 490 -27.61 -9.69 -9.58
C GLY A 490 -27.85 -8.82 -8.35
N GLU A 491 -28.18 -9.48 -7.23
CA GLU A 491 -28.45 -8.86 -5.92
C GLU A 491 -27.58 -9.53 -4.85
N ILE A 492 -27.13 -8.76 -3.85
CA ILE A 492 -26.27 -9.29 -2.78
C ILE A 492 -26.94 -10.43 -2.00
N ASP A 493 -28.27 -10.40 -1.88
CA ASP A 493 -29.06 -11.41 -1.18
C ASP A 493 -29.01 -12.80 -1.87
N ASP A 494 -28.60 -12.86 -3.15
CA ASP A 494 -28.39 -14.13 -3.87
C ASP A 494 -27.05 -14.82 -3.53
N LEU A 495 -26.12 -14.14 -2.84
CA LEU A 495 -24.78 -14.68 -2.54
C LEU A 495 -24.82 -16.06 -1.86
N PRO A 496 -25.61 -16.30 -0.78
CA PRO A 496 -25.62 -17.59 -0.10
C PRO A 496 -26.04 -18.74 -1.04
N ARG A 497 -27.06 -18.50 -1.87
CA ARG A 497 -27.58 -19.48 -2.82
C ARG A 497 -26.54 -19.87 -3.86
N LEU A 498 -25.85 -18.90 -4.46
CA LEU A 498 -24.82 -19.18 -5.46
C LEU A 498 -23.59 -19.85 -4.86
N ILE A 499 -23.21 -19.46 -3.64
CA ILE A 499 -22.10 -20.10 -2.91
C ILE A 499 -22.42 -21.57 -2.65
N ARG A 500 -23.61 -21.88 -2.16
CA ARG A 500 -24.05 -23.26 -1.92
C ARG A 500 -24.07 -24.08 -3.19
N ALA A 501 -24.60 -23.52 -4.29
CA ALA A 501 -24.61 -24.21 -5.58
C ALA A 501 -23.20 -24.67 -6.02
N LEU A 502 -22.18 -23.82 -5.86
CA LEU A 502 -20.79 -24.17 -6.22
C LEU A 502 -20.05 -24.97 -5.14
N HIS A 503 -20.48 -24.91 -3.89
CA HIS A 503 -19.88 -25.65 -2.78
C HIS A 503 -20.40 -27.08 -2.70
N ASP A 504 -21.67 -27.31 -3.04
CA ASP A 504 -22.35 -28.61 -2.91
C ASP A 504 -22.26 -29.46 -4.20
N ASP A 505 -22.22 -28.83 -5.37
CA ASP A 505 -22.17 -29.50 -6.68
C ASP A 505 -20.73 -29.56 -7.23
N GLU A 506 -20.09 -30.72 -7.07
CA GLU A 506 -18.74 -30.99 -7.58
C GLU A 506 -18.64 -30.84 -9.11
N ALA A 507 -19.66 -31.29 -9.86
CA ALA A 507 -19.63 -31.23 -11.31
C ALA A 507 -19.72 -29.78 -11.81
N LEU A 508 -20.58 -28.97 -11.19
CA LEU A 508 -20.66 -27.54 -11.47
C LEU A 508 -19.36 -26.81 -11.08
N ASN A 509 -18.78 -27.14 -9.92
CA ASN A 509 -17.51 -26.58 -9.47
C ASN A 509 -16.40 -26.86 -10.49
N HIS A 510 -16.24 -28.11 -10.92
CA HIS A 510 -15.25 -28.51 -11.93
C HIS A 510 -15.48 -27.84 -13.28
N ALA A 511 -16.73 -27.75 -13.76
CA ALA A 511 -17.03 -27.06 -15.01
C ALA A 511 -16.65 -25.57 -14.97
N CYS A 512 -16.89 -24.90 -13.84
CA CYS A 512 -16.44 -23.52 -13.63
C CYS A 512 -14.92 -23.42 -13.51
N ALA A 513 -14.25 -24.34 -12.83
CA ALA A 513 -12.80 -24.37 -12.70
C ALA A 513 -12.11 -24.50 -14.07
N GLU A 514 -12.54 -25.45 -14.90
CA GLU A 514 -12.02 -25.67 -16.25
C GLU A 514 -12.23 -24.44 -17.14
N ALA A 515 -13.42 -23.86 -17.11
CA ALA A 515 -13.73 -22.65 -17.86
C ALA A 515 -12.89 -21.44 -17.40
N GLY A 516 -12.63 -21.33 -16.09
CA GLY A 516 -11.78 -20.31 -15.50
C GLY A 516 -10.34 -20.40 -15.98
N VAL A 517 -9.76 -21.59 -15.92
CA VAL A 517 -8.39 -21.84 -16.39
C VAL A 517 -8.26 -21.53 -17.88
N ALA A 518 -9.16 -22.04 -18.72
CA ALA A 518 -9.14 -21.76 -20.15
C ALA A 518 -9.28 -20.26 -20.48
N PHE A 519 -10.11 -19.55 -19.71
CA PHE A 519 -10.25 -18.09 -19.81
C PHE A 519 -8.94 -17.37 -19.47
N ILE A 520 -8.25 -17.77 -18.39
CA ILE A 520 -6.96 -17.20 -17.99
C ILE A 520 -5.89 -17.43 -19.05
N GLU A 521 -5.78 -18.64 -19.58
CA GLU A 521 -4.80 -18.96 -20.63
C GLU A 521 -5.01 -18.12 -21.90
N THR A 522 -6.28 -17.86 -22.25
CA THR A 522 -6.64 -17.09 -23.44
C THR A 522 -6.39 -15.59 -23.25
N LEU A 523 -6.87 -15.00 -22.14
CA LEU A 523 -6.84 -13.55 -21.92
C LEU A 523 -5.51 -13.08 -21.31
N CYS A 524 -4.97 -13.85 -20.36
CA CYS A 524 -3.84 -13.50 -19.51
C CYS A 524 -2.59 -14.34 -19.82
N GLY A 525 -2.59 -15.11 -20.91
CA GLY A 525 -1.43 -15.87 -21.36
C GLY A 525 -0.24 -14.95 -21.71
N ARG A 526 0.98 -15.39 -21.38
CA ARG A 526 2.22 -14.59 -21.56
C ARG A 526 2.39 -14.07 -22.98
N ASP A 527 2.14 -14.91 -23.99
CA ASP A 527 2.33 -14.52 -25.40
C ASP A 527 1.28 -13.50 -25.85
N ALA A 528 0.05 -13.61 -25.36
CA ALA A 528 -1.02 -12.65 -25.62
C ALA A 528 -0.68 -11.28 -25.02
N VAL A 529 -0.22 -11.27 -23.77
CA VAL A 529 0.22 -10.05 -23.08
C VAL A 529 1.43 -9.41 -23.78
N ASP A 530 2.41 -10.20 -24.20
CA ASP A 530 3.58 -9.69 -24.95
C ASP A 530 3.19 -9.08 -26.30
N ALA A 531 2.23 -9.67 -27.01
CA ALA A 531 1.71 -9.12 -28.25
C ALA A 531 0.98 -7.78 -28.03
N LEU A 532 0.20 -7.66 -26.95
CA LEU A 532 -0.50 -6.42 -26.57
C LEU A 532 0.48 -5.34 -26.10
N MET A 533 1.47 -5.70 -25.28
CA MET A 533 2.55 -4.82 -24.86
C MET A 533 3.33 -4.29 -26.07
N ARG A 534 3.69 -5.15 -27.03
CA ARG A 534 4.37 -4.73 -28.26
C ARG A 534 3.58 -3.67 -29.03
N LYS A 535 2.26 -3.79 -29.11
CA LYS A 535 1.39 -2.79 -29.74
C LYS A 535 1.37 -1.48 -28.94
N ALA A 536 1.33 -1.53 -27.62
CA ALA A 536 1.34 -0.34 -26.77
C ALA A 536 2.68 0.43 -26.81
N LEU A 537 3.77 -0.30 -27.06
CA LEU A 537 5.13 0.25 -27.19
C LEU A 537 5.47 0.69 -28.62
N ALA A 538 4.72 0.22 -29.61
CA ALA A 538 4.86 0.61 -31.01
C ALA A 538 4.15 1.95 -31.23
N GLY A 539 4.90 3.00 -31.56
CA GLY A 539 4.35 4.31 -31.88
C GLY A 539 5.41 5.36 -32.08
#